data_AF-A0ABD2I2D1-F1
#
_entry.id   AF-A0ABD2I2D1-F1
#
_cell.length_a   1.000
_cell.length_b   1.000
_cell.length_c   1.000
_cell.angle_alpha   90.00
_cell.angle_beta   90.00
_cell.angle_gamma   90.00
#
_symmetry.space_group_name_H-M   'P 1'
#
loop_
_entity.id
_entity.type
_entity.pdbx_description
1 polymer ?
#
loop_
_entity_poly.entity_id
_entity_poly.type
_entity_poly.pdbx_seq_one_letter_code
_entity_poly.pdbx_strand_id
1 'polypeptide(L)'
;MSLSRFQIPAKRPNADEEELENPKSLKDVLHYAGAGTFYITATIADLHYQVYDSCPLRVRGIPCRRKLPTNLTCDSCGQTVEKPVKNIYLKVVLQDRDDSTCTQRATIFSAVAEAFLGLKAIEVHEMDEQKLYGHFEAKLGKTVKAKVTIKEDNQNFSGLDWVVTRIYKSSEKKVNDAEKKAAENEGTSTKIARLD
;
A
#
# COMPACT_ATOMS: atom_id res chain seq x y z
N MET A 1 -17.39 -47.20 20.14
CA MET A 1 -16.48 -46.62 19.12
C MET A 1 -16.41 -45.12 19.40
N SER A 2 -15.25 -44.63 19.85
CA SER A 2 -15.05 -43.23 20.25
C SER A 2 -14.53 -42.44 19.04
N LEU A 3 -15.30 -41.45 18.58
CA LEU A 3 -14.89 -40.54 17.51
C LEU A 3 -13.95 -39.49 18.13
N SER A 4 -12.67 -39.63 17.83
CA SER A 4 -11.60 -38.69 18.19
C SER A 4 -11.95 -37.28 17.69
N ARG A 5 -12.01 -36.33 18.63
CA ARG A 5 -12.07 -34.89 18.36
C ARG A 5 -10.76 -34.48 17.67
N PHE A 6 -10.82 -34.21 16.37
CA PHE A 6 -9.82 -33.37 15.71
C PHE A 6 -9.91 -31.97 16.31
N GLN A 7 -9.03 -31.67 17.27
CA GLN A 7 -8.75 -30.30 17.67
C GLN A 7 -8.04 -29.61 16.51
N ILE A 8 -8.75 -28.74 15.82
CA ILE A 8 -8.17 -27.79 14.87
C ILE A 8 -7.24 -26.89 15.71
N PRO A 9 -5.92 -26.87 15.47
CA PRO A 9 -5.04 -25.98 16.22
C PRO A 9 -5.46 -24.54 15.98
N ALA A 10 -5.53 -23.77 17.06
CA ALA A 10 -5.81 -22.34 17.01
C ALA A 10 -4.88 -21.67 15.99
N LYS A 11 -5.49 -20.93 15.07
CA LYS A 11 -4.85 -20.16 14.00
C LYS A 11 -3.69 -19.36 14.59
N ARG A 12 -2.44 -19.70 14.25
CA ARG A 12 -1.29 -18.87 14.60
C ARG A 12 -1.57 -17.45 14.09
N PRO A 13 -1.35 -16.39 14.88
CA PRO A 13 -1.40 -15.03 14.36
C PRO A 13 -0.45 -14.95 13.15
N ASN A 14 -0.87 -14.26 12.10
CA ASN A 14 -0.05 -14.11 10.91
C ASN A 14 1.25 -13.40 11.33
N ALA A 15 2.43 -13.91 10.97
CA ALA A 15 3.71 -13.24 11.27
C ALA A 15 3.72 -11.77 10.80
N ASP A 16 2.98 -11.46 9.74
CA ASP A 16 2.75 -10.10 9.24
C ASP A 16 2.07 -9.19 10.30
N GLU A 17 1.19 -9.70 11.17
CA GLU A 17 0.44 -8.92 12.16
C GLU A 17 1.31 -8.47 13.34
N GLU A 18 2.21 -9.31 13.82
CA GLU A 18 3.09 -8.99 14.95
C GLU A 18 4.15 -7.93 14.56
N GLU A 19 4.74 -8.03 13.37
CA GLU A 19 5.69 -7.04 12.85
C GLU A 19 5.01 -5.70 12.47
N LEU A 20 3.69 -5.71 12.25
CA LEU A 20 2.89 -4.51 12.02
C LEU A 20 2.58 -3.71 13.29
N GLU A 21 2.67 -4.34 14.46
CA GLU A 21 2.50 -3.65 15.74
C GLU A 21 3.70 -2.75 16.04
N ASN A 22 4.91 -3.20 15.68
CA ASN A 22 6.16 -2.47 15.90
C ASN A 22 6.95 -2.26 14.58
N PRO A 23 6.42 -1.46 13.64
CA PRO A 23 7.11 -1.16 12.40
C PRO A 23 8.35 -0.30 12.68
N LYS A 24 9.43 -0.52 11.92
CA LYS A 24 10.65 0.28 11.97
C LYS A 24 10.42 1.69 11.42
N SER A 25 11.20 2.66 11.87
CA SER A 25 11.26 3.96 11.21
C SER A 25 11.94 3.82 9.84
N LEU A 26 11.67 4.74 8.91
CA LEU A 26 12.36 4.75 7.62
C LEU A 26 13.86 5.00 7.83
N LYS A 27 14.18 5.89 8.78
CA LYS A 27 15.54 6.22 9.17
C LYS A 27 16.34 4.99 9.60
N ASP A 28 15.79 4.13 10.45
CA ASP A 28 16.49 2.93 10.93
C ASP A 28 16.79 1.96 9.78
N VAL A 29 15.86 1.80 8.84
CA VAL A 29 16.05 0.91 7.69
C VAL A 29 17.10 1.46 6.73
N LEU A 30 17.14 2.79 6.53
CA LEU A 30 18.20 3.43 5.73
C LEU A 30 19.59 3.25 6.36
N HIS A 31 19.71 3.39 7.69
CA HIS A 31 20.98 3.20 8.38
C HIS A 31 21.46 1.74 8.36
N TYR A 32 20.55 0.77 8.30
CA TYR A 32 20.90 -0.65 8.18
C TYR A 32 21.60 -0.97 6.85
N ALA A 33 21.32 -0.21 5.78
CA ALA A 33 21.98 -0.30 4.47
C ALA A 33 22.06 -1.72 3.86
N GLY A 34 21.07 -2.57 4.12
CA GLY A 34 21.06 -3.98 3.70
C GLY A 34 19.81 -4.39 2.93
N ALA A 35 19.96 -5.41 2.08
CA ALA A 35 18.85 -6.09 1.43
C ALA A 35 18.01 -6.87 2.47
N GLY A 36 16.70 -6.94 2.25
CA GLY A 36 15.79 -7.62 3.16
C GLY A 36 14.36 -7.14 3.04
N THR A 37 13.50 -7.68 3.89
CA THR A 37 12.10 -7.26 3.99
C THR A 37 11.88 -6.57 5.33
N PHE A 38 11.24 -5.40 5.30
CA PHE A 38 11.02 -4.54 6.45
C PHE A 38 9.58 -4.07 6.48
N TYR A 39 9.07 -3.84 7.70
CA TYR A 39 7.79 -3.17 7.92
C TYR A 39 8.12 -1.78 8.41
N ILE A 40 7.61 -0.77 7.71
CA ILE A 40 7.91 0.62 8.01
C ILE A 40 6.63 1.42 8.19
N THR A 41 6.75 2.51 8.94
CA THR A 41 5.78 3.61 8.93
C THR A 41 6.41 4.80 8.24
N ALA A 42 5.77 5.32 7.20
CA ALA A 42 6.27 6.46 6.43
C ALA A 42 5.12 7.30 5.89
N THR A 43 5.38 8.58 5.65
CA THR A 43 4.46 9.49 4.96
C THR A 43 4.74 9.48 3.47
N ILE A 44 3.70 9.46 2.64
CA ILE A 44 3.84 9.63 1.18
C ILE A 44 4.03 11.11 0.89
N ALA A 45 5.27 11.54 0.63
CA ALA A 45 5.59 12.94 0.37
C ALA A 45 5.35 13.33 -1.09
N ASP A 46 5.58 12.40 -2.02
CA ASP A 46 5.40 12.62 -3.45
C ASP A 46 5.05 11.30 -4.16
N LEU A 47 4.41 11.40 -5.31
CA LEU A 47 3.92 10.26 -6.08
C LEU A 47 3.87 10.59 -7.57
N HIS A 48 4.51 9.73 -8.36
CA HIS A 48 4.40 9.69 -9.82
C HIS A 48 3.95 8.31 -10.28
N TYR A 49 3.34 8.23 -11.45
CA TYR A 49 2.86 6.98 -12.02
C TYR A 49 3.33 6.79 -13.46
N GLN A 50 3.34 5.54 -13.89
CA GLN A 50 3.41 5.20 -15.31
C GLN A 50 2.52 3.98 -15.57
N VAL A 51 1.66 4.11 -16.58
CA VAL A 51 0.94 2.98 -17.17
C VAL A 51 1.76 2.42 -18.31
N TYR A 52 1.78 1.09 -18.44
CA TYR A 52 2.49 0.41 -19.52
C TYR A 52 1.72 -0.82 -20.00
N ASP A 53 1.94 -1.16 -21.26
CA ASP A 53 1.40 -2.37 -21.86
C ASP A 53 2.18 -3.60 -21.40
N SER A 54 1.47 -4.67 -21.06
CA SER A 54 2.05 -5.92 -20.59
C SER A 54 1.47 -7.13 -21.31
N CYS A 55 2.27 -8.19 -21.42
CA CYS A 55 1.87 -9.42 -22.10
C CYS A 55 0.72 -10.13 -21.32
N PRO A 56 -0.43 -10.38 -21.97
CA PRO A 56 -1.58 -11.07 -21.36
C PRO A 56 -1.38 -12.58 -21.28
N LEU A 57 -0.42 -13.12 -22.03
CA LEU A 57 -0.27 -14.55 -22.21
C LEU A 57 0.19 -15.25 -20.94
N ARG A 58 -0.12 -16.54 -20.85
CA ARG A 58 0.40 -17.43 -19.82
C ARG A 58 1.38 -18.40 -20.44
N VAL A 59 2.62 -18.40 -19.97
CA VAL A 59 3.64 -19.38 -20.39
C VAL A 59 3.61 -20.50 -19.36
N ARG A 60 3.25 -21.71 -19.79
CA ARG A 60 3.13 -22.89 -18.89
C ARG A 60 2.17 -22.64 -17.70
N GLY A 61 1.06 -21.95 -17.95
CA GLY A 61 0.06 -21.62 -16.94
C GLY A 61 0.38 -20.40 -16.06
N ILE A 62 1.61 -19.87 -16.14
CA ILE A 62 2.06 -18.72 -15.34
C ILE A 62 1.87 -17.43 -16.15
N PRO A 63 1.19 -16.40 -15.61
CA PRO A 63 1.05 -15.10 -16.29
C PRO A 63 2.41 -14.49 -16.64
N CYS A 64 2.63 -14.15 -17.91
CA CYS A 64 3.87 -13.56 -18.38
C CYS A 64 4.07 -12.15 -17.81
N ARG A 65 3.09 -11.25 -18.01
CA ARG A 65 3.06 -9.88 -17.46
C ARG A 65 4.28 -9.00 -17.76
N ARG A 66 5.20 -9.45 -18.63
CA ARG A 66 6.34 -8.64 -19.06
C ARG A 66 5.85 -7.39 -19.78
N LYS A 67 6.50 -6.27 -19.50
CA LYS A 67 6.30 -5.02 -20.23
C LYS A 67 6.55 -5.26 -21.72
N LEU A 68 5.64 -4.76 -22.55
CA LEU A 68 5.72 -4.84 -23.98
C LEU A 68 6.43 -3.60 -24.54
N PRO A 69 7.31 -3.77 -25.53
CA PRO A 69 7.81 -2.67 -26.35
C PRO A 69 6.72 -2.12 -27.28
N THR A 70 7.00 -1.02 -27.97
CA THR A 70 6.04 -0.31 -28.84
C THR A 70 5.47 -1.18 -29.97
N ASN A 71 6.25 -2.16 -30.46
CA ASN A 71 5.79 -3.12 -31.48
C ASN A 71 4.90 -4.25 -30.91
N LEU A 72 4.56 -4.20 -29.62
CA LEU A 72 3.72 -5.15 -28.90
C LEU A 72 4.21 -6.62 -28.95
N THR A 73 5.48 -6.84 -29.29
CA THR A 73 6.09 -8.17 -29.33
C THR A 73 6.72 -8.49 -27.99
N CYS A 74 6.28 -9.55 -27.34
CA CYS A 74 6.81 -9.92 -26.02
C CYS A 74 8.13 -10.69 -26.15
N ASP A 75 9.23 -10.14 -25.64
CA ASP A 75 10.55 -10.80 -25.67
C ASP A 75 10.60 -12.12 -24.89
N SER A 76 9.68 -12.34 -23.95
CA SER A 76 9.62 -13.59 -23.17
C SER A 76 8.78 -14.67 -23.83
N CYS A 77 7.74 -14.29 -24.58
CA CYS A 77 6.83 -15.23 -25.23
C CYS A 77 7.12 -15.40 -26.73
N GLY A 78 7.85 -14.46 -27.33
CA GLY A 78 8.09 -14.38 -28.78
C GLY A 78 6.85 -14.03 -29.59
N GLN A 79 5.75 -13.62 -28.96
CA GLN A 79 4.46 -13.40 -29.60
C GLN A 79 4.10 -11.92 -29.64
N THR A 80 3.57 -11.47 -30.78
CA THR A 80 2.94 -10.16 -30.92
C THR A 80 1.55 -10.21 -30.30
N VAL A 81 1.22 -9.21 -29.50
CA VAL A 81 -0.03 -9.14 -28.74
C VAL A 81 -0.93 -8.06 -29.33
N GLU A 82 -2.13 -8.44 -29.76
CA GLU A 82 -3.12 -7.47 -30.26
C GLU A 82 -3.81 -6.68 -29.14
N LYS A 83 -4.08 -7.34 -28.00
CA LYS A 83 -4.78 -6.77 -26.85
C LYS A 83 -3.91 -6.83 -25.60
N PRO A 84 -3.00 -5.86 -25.41
CA PRO A 84 -2.15 -5.82 -24.23
C PRO A 84 -2.97 -5.57 -22.96
N VAL A 85 -2.45 -6.02 -21.82
CA VAL A 85 -3.03 -5.66 -20.52
C VAL A 85 -2.30 -4.46 -19.97
N LYS A 86 -3.05 -3.42 -19.61
CA LYS A 86 -2.51 -2.26 -18.90
C LYS A 86 -2.08 -2.68 -17.49
N ASN A 87 -0.84 -2.39 -17.15
CA ASN A 87 -0.33 -2.42 -15.78
C ASN A 87 0.09 -1.01 -15.39
N ILE A 88 0.13 -0.76 -14.09
CA ILE A 88 0.62 0.50 -13.53
C ILE A 88 1.79 0.23 -12.60
N TYR A 89 2.71 1.18 -12.50
CA TYR A 89 3.59 1.26 -11.34
C TYR A 89 3.63 2.71 -10.84
N LEU A 90 3.87 2.86 -9.55
CA LEU A 90 4.02 4.14 -8.89
C LEU A 90 5.45 4.29 -8.39
N LYS A 91 6.04 5.46 -8.60
CA LYS A 91 7.25 5.90 -7.90
C LYS A 91 6.81 6.83 -6.80
N VAL A 92 7.05 6.44 -5.56
CA VAL A 92 6.68 7.24 -4.38
C VAL A 92 7.93 7.71 -3.66
N VAL A 93 7.85 8.89 -3.05
CA VAL A 93 8.81 9.35 -2.06
C VAL A 93 8.23 9.07 -0.68
N LEU A 94 8.87 8.16 0.03
CA LEU A 94 8.61 7.86 1.42
C LEU A 94 9.38 8.85 2.28
N GLN A 95 8.73 9.45 3.25
CA GLN A 95 9.32 10.36 4.22
C GLN A 95 9.19 9.75 5.62
N ASP A 96 10.24 9.85 6.42
CA ASP A 96 10.18 9.42 7.81
C ASP A 96 9.15 10.25 8.61
N ARG A 97 8.52 9.64 9.61
CA ARG A 97 7.48 10.30 10.40
C ARG A 97 8.04 11.42 11.26
N ASP A 98 9.23 11.22 11.80
CA ASP A 98 9.82 12.10 12.82
C ASP A 98 10.94 12.98 12.23
N ASP A 99 11.38 12.71 11.00
CA ASP A 99 12.44 13.43 10.30
C ASP A 99 12.05 13.71 8.83
N SER A 100 11.53 14.91 8.56
CA SER A 100 11.07 15.30 7.22
C SER A 100 12.19 15.37 6.17
N THR A 101 13.45 15.43 6.60
CA THR A 101 14.60 15.43 5.69
C THR A 101 14.98 14.01 5.26
N CYS A 102 14.59 13.00 6.04
CA CYS A 102 14.84 11.61 5.76
C CYS A 102 13.82 11.09 4.74
N THR A 103 14.23 10.97 3.48
CA THR A 103 13.38 10.51 2.39
C THR A 103 14.01 9.38 1.60
N GLN A 104 13.16 8.52 1.02
CA GLN A 104 13.59 7.41 0.18
C GLN A 104 12.60 7.17 -0.95
N ARG A 105 13.11 6.95 -2.16
CA ARG A 105 12.28 6.57 -3.30
C ARG A 105 11.96 5.07 -3.26
N ALA A 106 10.71 4.72 -3.55
CA ALA A 106 10.28 3.33 -3.64
C ALA A 106 9.31 3.12 -4.82
N THR A 107 9.25 1.88 -5.31
CA THR A 107 8.38 1.47 -6.41
C THR A 107 7.22 0.64 -5.88
N ILE A 108 6.00 0.95 -6.31
CA ILE A 108 4.79 0.16 -6.06
C ILE A 108 4.31 -0.43 -7.39
N PHE A 109 4.26 -1.76 -7.51
CA PHE A 109 3.83 -2.44 -8.74
C PHE A 109 2.33 -2.71 -8.78
N SER A 110 1.82 -2.97 -10.00
CA SER A 110 0.40 -2.96 -10.39
C SER A 110 -0.59 -3.44 -9.33
N ALA A 111 -0.49 -4.68 -8.83
CA ALA A 111 -1.48 -5.18 -7.86
C ALA A 111 -1.57 -4.34 -6.58
N VAL A 112 -0.42 -3.89 -6.07
CA VAL A 112 -0.34 -3.06 -4.85
C VAL A 112 -0.70 -1.62 -5.17
N ALA A 113 -0.27 -1.11 -6.33
CA ALA A 113 -0.58 0.23 -6.80
C ALA A 113 -2.09 0.43 -7.02
N GLU A 114 -2.75 -0.53 -7.66
CA GLU A 114 -4.19 -0.52 -7.86
C GLU A 114 -4.95 -0.52 -6.52
N ALA A 115 -4.53 -1.38 -5.58
CA ALA A 115 -5.12 -1.43 -4.24
C ALA A 115 -4.89 -0.13 -3.45
N PHE A 116 -3.73 0.49 -3.62
CA PHE A 116 -3.38 1.74 -2.95
C PHE A 116 -4.19 2.92 -3.49
N LEU A 117 -4.32 3.03 -4.82
CA LEU A 117 -5.09 4.08 -5.46
C LEU A 117 -6.59 3.86 -5.29
N GLY A 118 -7.04 2.59 -5.31
CA GLY A 118 -8.45 2.23 -5.45
C GLY A 118 -8.93 2.28 -6.89
N LEU A 119 -8.01 2.19 -7.86
CA LEU A 119 -8.27 2.29 -9.30
C LEU A 119 -7.53 1.17 -10.03
N LYS A 120 -8.11 0.65 -11.10
CA LYS A 120 -7.46 -0.28 -12.02
C LYS A 120 -6.50 0.45 -12.95
N ALA A 121 -5.46 -0.24 -13.42
CA ALA A 121 -4.51 0.34 -14.36
C ALA A 121 -5.17 0.83 -15.66
N ILE A 122 -6.22 0.15 -16.12
CA ILE A 122 -7.01 0.58 -17.27
C ILE A 122 -7.81 1.87 -16.98
N GLU A 123 -8.38 1.99 -15.78
CA GLU A 123 -9.09 3.20 -15.38
C GLU A 123 -8.12 4.38 -15.30
N VAL A 124 -6.91 4.18 -14.74
CA VAL A 124 -5.88 5.22 -14.72
C VAL A 124 -5.43 5.62 -16.13
N HIS A 125 -5.45 4.70 -17.09
CA HIS A 125 -5.09 4.99 -18.48
C HIS A 125 -6.14 5.85 -19.21
N GLU A 126 -7.41 5.62 -18.91
CA GLU A 126 -8.55 6.24 -19.61
C GLU A 126 -9.09 7.48 -18.88
N MET A 127 -8.71 7.68 -17.62
CA MET A 127 -9.16 8.79 -16.79
C MET A 127 -8.55 10.12 -17.22
N ASP A 128 -9.35 11.18 -17.14
CA ASP A 128 -8.90 12.56 -17.30
C ASP A 128 -7.82 12.93 -16.27
N GLU A 129 -6.80 13.67 -16.72
CA GLU A 129 -5.65 14.01 -15.88
C GLU A 129 -6.06 14.78 -14.61
N GLN A 130 -7.00 15.73 -14.68
CA GLN A 130 -7.39 16.52 -13.52
C GLN A 130 -8.06 15.66 -12.44
N LYS A 131 -8.91 14.72 -12.86
CA LYS A 131 -9.51 13.75 -11.93
C LYS A 131 -8.46 12.86 -11.30
N LEU A 132 -7.51 12.39 -12.10
CA LEU A 132 -6.43 11.53 -11.64
C LEU A 132 -5.52 12.26 -10.63
N TYR A 133 -5.21 13.54 -10.87
CA TYR A 133 -4.48 14.37 -9.91
C TYR A 133 -5.19 14.47 -8.57
N GLY A 134 -6.51 14.67 -8.56
CA GLY A 134 -7.30 14.66 -7.31
C GLY A 134 -7.19 13.32 -6.55
N HIS A 135 -7.12 12.19 -7.26
CA HIS A 135 -6.87 10.89 -6.62
C HIS A 135 -5.47 10.78 -6.01
N PHE A 136 -4.44 11.39 -6.63
CA PHE A 136 -3.07 11.38 -6.13
C PHE A 136 -2.87 12.34 -4.95
N GLU A 137 -3.40 13.56 -5.03
CA GLU A 137 -3.38 14.52 -3.93
C GLU A 137 -4.01 13.93 -2.67
N ALA A 138 -5.10 13.16 -2.82
CA ALA A 138 -5.73 12.45 -1.72
C ALA A 138 -4.85 11.34 -1.09
N LYS A 139 -3.69 11.01 -1.66
CA LYS A 139 -2.71 10.05 -1.09
C LYS A 139 -1.50 10.75 -0.48
N LEU A 140 -1.18 11.96 -0.92
CA LEU A 140 -0.05 12.74 -0.42
C LEU A 140 -0.28 13.17 1.04
N GLY A 141 0.81 13.29 1.80
CA GLY A 141 0.78 13.64 3.22
C GLY A 141 0.20 12.56 4.14
N LYS A 142 -0.26 11.43 3.61
CA LYS A 142 -0.80 10.33 4.43
C LYS A 142 0.30 9.44 4.94
N THR A 143 0.29 9.20 6.25
CA THR A 143 1.12 8.18 6.89
C THR A 143 0.55 6.79 6.63
N VAL A 144 1.41 5.90 6.13
CA VAL A 144 1.08 4.52 5.81
C VAL A 144 1.99 3.56 6.56
N LYS A 145 1.46 2.40 6.92
CA LYS A 145 2.26 1.23 7.27
C LYS A 145 2.48 0.42 6.00
N ALA A 146 3.71 0.04 5.71
CA ALA A 146 4.06 -0.66 4.47
C ALA A 146 5.07 -1.78 4.70
N LYS A 147 4.91 -2.87 3.94
CA LYS A 147 5.92 -3.92 3.81
C LYS A 147 6.79 -3.61 2.60
N VAL A 148 8.06 -3.35 2.85
CA VAL A 148 9.05 -2.97 1.82
C VAL A 148 10.09 -4.06 1.69
N THR A 149 10.41 -4.43 0.45
CA THR A 149 11.51 -5.31 0.12
C THR A 149 12.60 -4.51 -0.54
N ILE A 150 13.81 -4.57 0.03
CA ILE A 150 15.01 -3.93 -0.45
C ILE A 150 15.89 -5.01 -1.06
N LYS A 151 16.35 -4.80 -2.28
CA LYS A 151 17.24 -5.72 -2.99
C LYS A 151 18.33 -4.92 -3.69
N GLU A 152 19.42 -5.58 -4.03
CA GLU A 152 20.46 -4.98 -4.86
C GLU A 152 19.90 -4.69 -6.26
N ASP A 153 20.18 -3.48 -6.78
CA ASP A 153 19.82 -3.12 -8.14
C ASP A 153 20.81 -3.73 -9.12
N ASN A 154 20.38 -4.79 -9.81
CA ASN A 154 21.20 -5.47 -10.81
C ASN A 154 21.42 -4.64 -12.10
N GLN A 155 20.74 -3.49 -12.26
CA GLN A 155 20.84 -2.65 -13.46
C GLN A 155 21.69 -1.40 -13.24
N ASN A 156 21.71 -0.85 -12.01
CA ASN A 156 22.61 0.24 -11.63
C ASN A 156 23.59 -0.28 -10.59
N PHE A 157 24.86 -0.43 -10.99
CA PHE A 157 26.00 -0.97 -10.22
C PHE A 157 26.33 -0.28 -8.88
N SER A 158 25.41 0.46 -8.26
CA SER A 158 25.61 1.18 -7.00
C SER A 158 24.32 1.53 -6.22
N GLY A 159 23.20 0.80 -6.40
CA GLY A 159 21.93 1.12 -5.74
C GLY A 159 21.21 -0.05 -5.07
N LEU A 160 20.39 0.26 -4.06
CA LEU A 160 19.37 -0.64 -3.53
C LEU A 160 18.01 -0.26 -4.14
N ASP A 161 17.28 -1.22 -4.71
CA ASP A 161 15.91 -1.05 -5.20
C ASP A 161 14.92 -1.30 -4.06
N TRP A 162 14.08 -0.30 -3.78
CA TRP A 162 13.07 -0.33 -2.73
C TRP A 162 11.70 -0.61 -3.35
N VAL A 163 11.14 -1.78 -3.04
CA VAL A 163 9.85 -2.20 -3.58
C VAL A 163 8.83 -2.31 -2.46
N VAL A 164 7.75 -1.53 -2.55
CA VAL A 164 6.62 -1.67 -1.63
C VAL A 164 5.78 -2.85 -2.09
N THR A 165 5.77 -3.90 -1.29
CA THR A 165 5.07 -5.16 -1.57
C THR A 165 3.67 -5.20 -0.97
N ARG A 166 3.39 -4.36 0.03
CA ARG A 166 2.07 -4.23 0.65
C ARG A 166 1.92 -2.89 1.35
N ILE A 167 0.73 -2.30 1.26
CA ILE A 167 0.34 -1.13 2.05
C ILE A 167 -0.85 -1.53 2.91
N TYR A 168 -0.75 -1.26 4.20
CA TYR A 168 -1.79 -1.56 5.16
C TYR A 168 -2.57 -0.28 5.40
N LYS A 169 -3.90 -0.37 5.31
CA LYS A 169 -4.77 0.74 5.71
C LYS A 169 -4.52 0.97 7.20
N SER A 170 -4.14 2.19 7.56
CA SER A 170 -4.25 2.62 8.95
C SER A 170 -5.71 2.38 9.34
N SER A 171 -5.96 1.54 10.34
CA SER A 171 -7.28 1.42 10.92
C SER A 171 -7.66 2.81 11.39
N GLU A 172 -8.54 3.49 10.64
CA GLU A 172 -9.23 4.66 11.14
C GLU A 172 -9.89 4.22 12.45
N LYS A 173 -9.26 4.54 13.59
CA LYS A 173 -9.99 4.56 14.84
C LYS A 173 -11.17 5.46 14.56
N LYS A 174 -12.38 4.91 14.58
CA LYS A 174 -13.61 5.68 14.66
C LYS A 174 -13.49 6.53 15.94
N VAL A 175 -12.93 7.72 15.83
CA VAL A 175 -13.09 8.77 16.82
C VAL A 175 -14.51 9.27 16.60
N ASN A 176 -15.50 8.56 17.14
CA ASN A 176 -16.90 8.98 17.16
C ASN A 176 -17.69 8.26 18.26
N ASP A 177 -17.08 8.02 19.43
CA ASP A 177 -17.79 7.57 20.64
C ASP A 177 -17.40 8.36 21.91
N ALA A 178 -16.57 9.40 21.80
CA ALA A 178 -16.19 10.26 22.93
C ALA A 178 -17.00 11.56 23.03
N GLU A 179 -17.53 12.10 21.92
CA GLU A 179 -18.32 13.35 21.94
C GLU A 179 -19.81 13.14 22.24
N LYS A 180 -20.32 11.90 22.24
CA LYS A 180 -21.73 11.63 22.55
C LYS A 180 -22.03 11.43 24.05
N LYS A 181 -21.01 11.25 24.90
CA LYS A 181 -21.18 11.07 26.36
C LYS A 181 -21.05 12.34 27.19
N ALA A 182 -20.62 13.46 26.59
CA ALA A 182 -20.61 14.77 27.27
C ALA A 182 -21.96 15.50 27.17
N ALA A 183 -22.77 15.22 26.14
CA ALA A 183 -24.07 15.87 25.93
C ALA A 183 -25.25 15.21 26.67
N GLU A 184 -25.05 14.09 27.37
CA GLU A 184 -26.11 13.39 28.14
C GLU A 184 -26.00 13.58 29.67
N ASN A 185 -25.03 14.35 30.18
CA ASN A 185 -24.82 14.53 31.63
C ASN A 185 -25.00 15.97 32.16
N GLU A 186 -25.34 16.95 31.32
CA GLU A 186 -25.71 18.30 31.76
C GLU A 186 -27.12 18.64 31.27
N GLY A 187 -28.15 18.35 32.08
CA GLY A 187 -29.50 18.78 31.73
C GLY A 187 -30.67 18.30 32.57
N THR A 188 -30.48 17.41 33.55
CA THR A 188 -31.55 17.02 34.50
C THR A 188 -31.21 17.41 35.93
N SER A 189 -31.43 18.68 36.29
CA SER A 189 -31.77 19.06 37.67
C SER A 189 -32.21 20.53 37.77
N THR A 190 -33.50 20.81 37.66
CA THR A 190 -34.18 21.71 38.62
C THR A 190 -35.68 21.44 38.63
N LYS A 191 -36.15 20.65 39.60
CA LYS A 191 -37.55 20.66 40.03
C LYS A 191 -37.74 21.94 40.85
N ILE A 192 -38.51 22.89 40.33
CA ILE A 192 -39.04 23.99 41.12
C ILE A 192 -40.24 23.44 41.89
N ALA A 193 -40.12 23.34 43.21
CA ALA A 193 -41.25 23.18 44.11
C ALA A 193 -41.95 24.54 44.26
N ARG A 194 -43.28 24.52 44.16
CA ARG A 194 -44.19 25.62 44.51
C ARG A 194 -44.30 25.76 46.04
N LEU A 195 -44.52 26.99 46.49
CA LEU A 195 -45.24 27.51 47.68
C LEU A 195 -44.62 28.91 47.94
N ASP A 196 -45.34 30.04 47.98
CA ASP A 196 -46.74 30.32 48.35
C ASP A 196 -47.50 31.17 47.30
#